data_AF-A0A2U2Z5B6-F1
#
_entry.id   AF-A0A2U2Z5B6-F1
#
_cell.length_a   1.000
_cell.length_b   1.000
_cell.length_c   1.000
_cell.angle_alpha   90.00
_cell.angle_beta   90.00
_cell.angle_gamma   90.00
#
_symmetry.space_group_name_H-M   'P 1'
#
loop_
_entity.id
_entity.type
_entity.pdbx_description
1 polymer ?
#
loop_
_entity_poly.entity_id
_entity_poly.type
_entity_poly.pdbx_seq_one_letter_code
_entity_poly.pdbx_strand_id
1 'polypeptide(L)' 'MIDRHAHDIAVRQIYGQRDRGLGAVGRYNLLADCYRAAAQKIGEVPSKIQAVTWVAHIERK' A
#
# COMPACT_ATOMS: atom_id res chain seq x y z
N MET A 1 -8.91 5.20 3.02
CA MET A 1 -8.93 4.63 1.66
C MET A 1 -7.52 4.17 1.36
N ILE A 2 -7.33 2.91 0.95
CA ILE A 2 -6.02 2.38 0.59
C ILE A 2 -5.86 2.60 -0.91
N ASP A 3 -4.89 3.43 -1.30
CA ASP A 3 -4.71 3.86 -2.70
C ASP A 3 -3.69 3.01 -3.48
N ARG A 4 -3.50 3.36 -4.76
CA ARG A 4 -2.58 2.71 -5.72
C ARG A 4 -1.16 2.48 -5.22
N HIS A 5 -0.65 3.29 -4.30
CA HIS A 5 0.70 3.16 -3.76
C HIS A 5 0.88 1.88 -2.94
N ALA A 6 -0.18 1.35 -2.34
CA ALA A 6 -0.15 0.05 -1.66
C ALA A 6 0.23 -1.09 -2.63
N HIS A 7 -0.23 -1.02 -3.88
CA HIS A 7 0.15 -2.00 -4.91
C HIS A 7 1.62 -1.85 -5.28
N ASP A 8 2.08 -0.62 -5.57
CA ASP A 8 3.47 -0.33 -5.95
C ASP A 8 4.47 -0.83 -4.89
N ILE A 9 4.14 -0.63 -3.61
CA ILE A 9 4.93 -1.13 -2.47
C ILE A 9 4.97 -2.67 -2.47
N ALA A 10 3.82 -3.33 -2.64
CA ALA A 10 3.71 -4.79 -2.60
C ALA A 10 4.52 -5.48 -3.71
N VAL A 11 4.55 -4.89 -4.91
CA VAL A 11 5.31 -5.43 -6.05
C VAL A 11 6.73 -4.85 -6.17
N ARG A 12 7.11 -3.94 -5.24
CA ARG A 12 8.38 -3.20 -5.24
C ARG A 12 8.69 -2.49 -6.58
N GLN A 13 7.65 -2.02 -7.27
CA GLN A 13 7.77 -1.35 -8.55
C GLN A 13 6.85 -0.15 -8.58
N ILE A 14 7.40 1.01 -8.96
CA ILE A 14 6.61 2.24 -9.11
C ILE A 14 5.98 2.23 -10.49
N TYR A 15 4.65 2.10 -10.55
CA TYR A 15 3.91 2.06 -11.80
C TYR A 15 3.59 3.47 -12.33
N GLY A 16 3.57 4.49 -11.47
CA GLY A 16 3.15 5.84 -11.87
C GLY A 16 1.73 5.83 -12.46
N GLN A 17 1.61 6.29 -13.71
CA GLN A 17 0.34 6.29 -14.47
C GLN A 17 0.08 5.00 -15.27
N ARG A 18 0.99 4.02 -15.22
CA ARG A 18 0.77 2.75 -15.92
C ARG A 18 -0.41 2.01 -15.29
N ASP A 19 -1.17 1.31 -16.12
CA ASP A 19 -2.17 0.39 -15.63
C ASP A 19 -1.48 -0.72 -14.82
N ARG A 20 -2.07 -1.04 -13.67
CA ARG A 20 -1.59 -2.09 -12.76
C ARG A 20 -2.42 -3.37 -12.91
N GLY A 21 -3.27 -3.45 -13.95
CA GLY A 21 -4.27 -4.50 -14.13
C GLY A 21 -5.32 -4.44 -13.03
N LEU A 22 -5.82 -3.24 -12.73
CA LEU A 22 -6.55 -2.90 -11.50
C LEU A 22 -7.99 -3.46 -11.40
N GLY A 23 -8.41 -4.34 -12.31
CA GLY A 23 -9.75 -4.94 -12.28
C GLY A 23 -10.02 -5.88 -11.11
N ALA A 24 -9.01 -6.25 -10.32
CA ALA A 24 -9.17 -7.20 -9.20
C ALA A 24 -9.40 -6.45 -7.87
N VAL A 25 -10.66 -6.10 -7.58
CA VAL A 25 -11.10 -5.57 -6.26
C VAL A 25 -10.53 -6.39 -5.09
N GLY A 26 -10.44 -7.71 -5.24
CA GLY A 26 -9.88 -8.61 -4.23
C GLY A 26 -8.43 -8.31 -3.85
N ARG A 27 -7.60 -7.81 -4.78
CA ARG A 27 -6.19 -7.47 -4.49
C ARG A 27 -6.08 -6.24 -3.59
N TYR A 28 -6.91 -5.22 -3.79
CA TYR A 28 -6.94 -4.05 -2.90
C TYR A 28 -7.44 -4.42 -1.50
N ASN A 29 -8.42 -5.32 -1.40
CA ASN A 29 -8.92 -5.78 -0.10
C ASN A 29 -7.82 -6.49 0.70
N LEU A 30 -7.07 -7.40 0.07
CA LEU A 30 -5.95 -8.07 0.71
C LEU A 30 -4.88 -7.07 1.20
N LEU A 31 -4.48 -6.13 0.35
CA LEU A 31 -3.50 -5.12 0.73
C LEU A 31 -4.02 -4.22 1.86
N ALA A 32 -5.30 -3.82 1.79
CA ALA A 32 -5.95 -3.07 2.85
C ALA A 32 -5.95 -3.83 4.19
N ASP A 33 -6.20 -5.14 4.17
CA ASP A 33 -6.17 -5.99 5.36
C ASP A 33 -4.76 -6.06 5.96
N CYS A 34 -3.72 -6.15 5.14
CA CYS A 34 -2.33 -6.08 5.62
C CYS A 34 -2.04 -4.76 6.37
N TYR A 35 -2.48 -3.63 5.81
CA TYR A 35 -2.30 -2.33 6.47
C TYR A 35 -3.15 -2.18 7.73
N ARG A 36 -4.37 -2.73 7.75
CA ARG A 36 -5.21 -2.80 8.97
C ARG A 36 -4.53 -3.60 10.08
N ALA A 37 -4.01 -4.78 9.73
CA ALA A 37 -3.33 -5.64 10.69
C ALA A 37 -2.04 -4.99 11.23
N ALA A 38 -1.26 -4.32 10.37
CA ALA A 38 -0.08 -3.58 10.78
C ALA A 38 -0.43 -2.39 11.68
N ALA A 39 -1.45 -1.63 11.31
CA ALA A 39 -1.95 -0.49 12.09
C ALA A 39 -2.42 -0.91 13.49
N GLN A 40 -3.16 -2.02 13.59
CA GLN A 40 -3.58 -2.60 14.87
C GLN A 40 -2.39 -2.98 15.76
N LYS A 41 -1.34 -3.58 15.18
CA LYS A 41 -0.13 -3.96 15.93
C LYS A 41 0.67 -2.77 16.45
N ILE A 42 0.69 -1.67 15.70
CA ILE A 42 1.49 -0.47 15.99
C ILE A 42 0.70 0.54 16.84
N GLY A 43 -0.63 0.42 16.91
CA GLY A 43 -1.48 1.38 17.63
C GLY A 43 -1.74 2.66 16.83
N GLU A 44 -1.75 2.55 15.50
CA GLU A 44 -1.91 3.68 14.58
C GLU A 44 -3.05 3.44 13.58
N VAL A 45 -3.32 4.40 12.69
CA VAL A 45 -4.33 4.26 11.64
C VAL A 45 -3.72 3.72 10.32
N PRO A 46 -4.47 2.91 9.54
CA PRO A 46 -3.94 2.30 8.31
C PRO A 46 -3.39 3.30 7.29
N SER A 47 -4.00 4.48 7.16
CA SER A 47 -3.54 5.54 6.26
C SER A 47 -2.15 6.07 6.64
N LYS A 48 -1.87 6.19 7.93
CA LYS A 48 -0.55 6.63 8.43
C LYS A 48 0.51 5.58 8.17
N ILE A 49 0.20 4.30 8.41
CA ILE A 49 1.11 3.19 8.09
C ILE A 49 1.40 3.16 6.59
N GLN A 50 0.39 3.30 5.74
CA GLN A 50 0.58 3.36 4.29
C GLN A 50 1.49 4.53 3.87
N ALA A 51 1.25 5.73 4.38
CA ALA A 51 2.05 6.91 4.06
C ALA A 51 3.52 6.74 4.45
N VAL A 52 3.80 6.30 5.68
CA VAL A 52 5.17 6.04 6.15
C VAL A 52 5.83 4.94 5.32
N THR A 53 5.10 3.87 5.01
CA THR A 53 5.63 2.78 4.18
C THR A 53 5.98 3.26 2.77
N TRP A 54 5.18 4.17 2.20
CA TRP A 54 5.47 4.77 0.90
C TRP A 54 6.74 5.61 0.94
N VAL A 55 6.90 6.49 1.94
CA VAL A 55 8.12 7.31 2.12
C VAL A 55 9.34 6.40 2.23
N ALA A 56 9.29 5.41 3.11
CA ALA A 56 10.39 4.45 3.29
C ALA A 56 10.68 3.63 2.02
N HIS A 57 9.68 3.39 1.16
CA HIS A 57 9.85 2.69 -0.10
C HIS A 57 10.57 3.54 -1.15
N ILE A 58 10.22 4.83 -1.27
CA ILE A 58 10.83 5.72 -2.27
C ILE A 58 12.21 6.23 -1.86
N GLU A 59 12.48 6.37 -0.56
CA GLU A 59 13.78 6.77 -0.02
C GLU A 59 14.83 5.63 -0.05
N ARG A 60 14.39 4.38 -0.29
CA ARG A 60 15.28 3.22 -0.47
C ARG A 60 15.90 3.13 -1.87
N LYS A 61 15.54 4.02 -2.78
CA LYS A 61 16.18 4.17 -4.10
C LYS A 61 17.38 5.09 -4.00
#